data_AF-A0A2U1BAX7-F1
#
_entry.id   AF-A0A2U1BAX7-F1
#
_cell.length_a   1.000
_cell.length_b   1.000
_cell.length_c   1.000
_cell.angle_alpha   90.00
_cell.angle_beta   90.00
_cell.angle_gamma   90.00
#
_symmetry.space_group_name_H-M   'P 1'
#
loop_
_entity.id
_entity.type
_entity.pdbx_description
1 polymer ?
#
loop_
_entity_poly.entity_id
_entity_poly.type
_entity_poly.pdbx_seq_one_letter_code
_entity_poly.pdbx_strand_id
1 'polypeptide(L)'
;MKMTKLLIPAAIALLTLFVAAGCGDNTVEGCLNKANEYATGGDWKRALKYTRKATELAPENVSSLVFRAIAAEKAGERDLAVSSATKAVGCNPDSFSAQYTLGRLYSTDPTRYAEAMNALLKALRLKQNDTNTLVLLCNVAVAMRSNQTLTFLMALKRLPEFANNPALNNQLGVYYVSRGDYEAAKRAFLAACSRDSNNPEIVFNTATFMERYTNSKMNAKNFYRHYLRLISDRPEYAARRDEVEARLQRLN
;
A
#
# COMPACT_ATOMS: atom_id res chain seq x y z
N MET A 1 32.08 43.60 -76.08
CA MET A 1 32.31 43.00 -74.74
C MET A 1 30.99 42.38 -74.28
N LYS A 2 30.74 41.16 -74.71
CA LYS A 2 30.73 39.89 -73.94
C LYS A 2 29.56 39.75 -72.95
N MET A 3 28.53 39.07 -73.45
CA MET A 3 27.59 38.25 -72.70
C MET A 3 28.32 37.16 -71.92
N THR A 4 27.81 36.79 -70.76
CA THR A 4 27.61 35.38 -70.38
C THR A 4 26.55 35.28 -69.30
N LYS A 5 25.41 34.70 -69.68
CA LYS A 5 24.45 34.06 -68.77
C LYS A 5 25.09 32.79 -68.22
N LEU A 6 24.87 32.45 -66.95
CA LEU A 6 24.84 31.05 -66.52
C LEU A 6 23.83 30.88 -65.39
N LEU A 7 22.98 29.88 -65.56
CA LEU A 7 21.86 29.48 -64.72
C LEU A 7 22.32 28.57 -63.55
N ILE A 8 21.73 28.77 -62.35
CA ILE A 8 21.00 27.83 -61.44
C ILE A 8 21.65 26.43 -61.21
N PRO A 9 21.79 25.90 -59.95
CA PRO A 9 20.63 25.68 -59.06
C PRO A 9 20.77 25.83 -57.53
N ALA A 10 19.62 26.23 -56.98
CA ALA A 10 18.96 25.78 -55.75
C ALA A 10 19.74 24.82 -54.82
N ALA A 11 20.22 25.36 -53.69
CA ALA A 11 20.48 24.58 -52.49
C ALA A 11 19.26 24.71 -51.57
N ILE A 12 18.27 23.83 -51.77
CA ILE A 12 17.27 23.53 -50.76
C ILE A 12 18.03 22.93 -49.59
N ALA A 13 18.16 23.69 -48.50
CA ALA A 13 18.57 23.14 -47.23
C ALA A 13 17.49 22.15 -46.80
N LEU A 14 17.71 20.86 -47.09
CA LEU A 14 16.97 19.77 -46.47
C LEU A 14 17.19 19.89 -44.96
N LEU A 15 16.22 20.48 -44.26
CA LEU A 15 16.02 20.21 -42.85
C LEU A 15 15.60 18.73 -42.80
N THR A 16 16.58 17.84 -42.68
CA THR A 16 16.31 16.45 -42.35
C THR A 16 15.77 16.45 -40.93
N LEU A 17 14.45 16.52 -40.83
CA LEU A 17 13.71 16.10 -39.66
C LEU A 17 14.14 14.64 -39.42
N PHE A 18 15.06 14.45 -38.48
CA PHE A 18 15.40 13.12 -37.98
C PHE A 18 14.18 12.65 -37.18
N VAL A 19 13.15 12.19 -37.88
CA VAL A 19 12.17 11.30 -37.27
C VAL A 19 12.89 9.98 -37.10
N ALA A 20 13.66 9.89 -36.02
CA ALA A 20 13.99 8.60 -35.47
C ALA A 20 12.65 7.96 -35.08
N ALA A 21 12.13 7.13 -35.98
CA ALA A 21 11.20 6.07 -35.64
C ALA A 21 11.96 5.06 -34.75
N GLY A 22 12.30 5.50 -33.53
CA GLY A 22 12.82 4.66 -32.47
C GLY A 22 11.63 4.08 -31.74
N CYS A 23 11.37 2.80 -31.97
CA CYS A 23 10.34 2.02 -31.29
C CYS A 23 10.28 2.32 -29.78
N GLY A 24 9.15 2.88 -29.33
CA GLY A 24 8.47 2.62 -28.03
C GLY A 24 9.17 2.86 -26.69
N ASP A 25 10.50 3.03 -26.63
CA ASP A 25 11.25 2.82 -25.38
C ASP A 25 11.53 4.09 -24.57
N ASN A 26 11.42 5.27 -25.19
CA ASN A 26 11.77 6.55 -24.58
C ASN A 26 10.57 7.47 -24.34
N THR A 27 9.36 6.91 -24.27
CA THR A 27 8.18 7.60 -23.75
C THR A 27 8.05 7.35 -22.25
N VAL A 28 7.28 8.20 -21.56
CA VAL A 28 6.94 7.97 -20.14
C VAL A 28 6.30 6.59 -19.96
N GLU A 29 5.32 6.25 -20.80
CA GLU A 29 4.64 4.95 -20.78
C GLU A 29 5.59 3.78 -21.03
N GLY A 30 6.44 3.86 -22.07
CA GLY A 30 7.43 2.82 -22.36
C GLY A 30 8.41 2.60 -21.21
N CYS A 31 8.87 3.69 -20.59
CA CYS A 31 9.71 3.60 -19.40
C CYS A 31 8.98 2.96 -18.22
N LEU A 32 7.72 3.31 -17.96
CA LEU A 32 6.95 2.71 -16.87
C LEU A 32 6.61 1.23 -17.13
N ASN A 33 6.36 0.84 -18.37
CA ASN A 33 6.14 -0.56 -18.74
C ASN A 33 7.39 -1.41 -18.47
N LYS A 34 8.57 -0.94 -18.87
CA LYS A 34 9.85 -1.61 -18.53
C LYS A 34 10.10 -1.64 -17.03
N ALA A 35 9.82 -0.54 -16.33
CA ALA A 35 9.94 -0.51 -14.87
C ALA A 35 9.02 -1.57 -14.22
N ASN A 36 7.81 -1.74 -14.73
CA ASN A 36 6.87 -2.76 -14.28
C ASN A 36 7.36 -4.18 -14.55
N GLU A 37 7.87 -4.45 -15.75
CA GLU A 37 8.46 -5.75 -16.08
C GLU A 37 9.56 -6.14 -15.08
N TYR A 38 10.55 -5.25 -14.86
CA TYR A 38 11.59 -5.51 -13.88
C TYR A 38 11.06 -5.63 -12.44
N ALA A 39 10.07 -4.83 -12.06
CA ALA A 39 9.43 -4.91 -10.75
C ALA A 39 8.72 -6.26 -10.54
N THR A 40 8.03 -6.79 -11.55
CA THR A 40 7.39 -8.12 -11.49
C THR A 40 8.41 -9.25 -11.40
N GLY A 41 9.59 -9.08 -12.00
CA GLY A 41 10.73 -9.99 -11.83
C GLY A 41 11.53 -9.80 -10.52
N GLY A 42 11.14 -8.83 -9.67
CA GLY A 42 11.83 -8.51 -8.43
C GLY A 42 13.14 -7.71 -8.58
N ASP A 43 13.50 -7.30 -9.79
CA ASP A 43 14.70 -6.48 -10.06
C ASP A 43 14.38 -4.99 -9.83
N TRP A 44 14.27 -4.63 -8.55
CA TRP A 44 13.91 -3.27 -8.13
C TRP A 44 14.96 -2.22 -8.51
N LYS A 45 16.23 -2.60 -8.65
CA LYS A 45 17.30 -1.68 -9.10
C LYS A 45 17.10 -1.29 -10.57
N ARG A 46 16.78 -2.24 -11.45
CA ARG A 46 16.46 -1.91 -12.85
C ARG A 46 15.11 -1.21 -12.97
N ALA A 47 14.10 -1.60 -12.19
CA ALA A 47 12.84 -0.86 -12.13
C ALA A 47 13.07 0.62 -11.76
N LEU A 48 13.90 0.88 -10.74
CA LEU A 48 14.27 2.23 -10.34
C LEU A 48 14.98 3.01 -11.46
N LYS A 49 15.86 2.37 -12.24
CA LYS A 49 16.51 3.00 -13.39
C LYS A 49 15.48 3.50 -14.42
N TYR A 50 14.48 2.71 -14.75
CA TYR A 50 13.47 3.11 -15.74
C TYR A 50 12.46 4.12 -15.20
N THR A 51 12.10 4.04 -13.91
CA THR A 51 11.29 5.11 -13.29
C THR A 51 12.03 6.44 -13.23
N ARG A 52 13.37 6.46 -13.05
CA ARG A 52 14.17 7.69 -13.17
C ARG A 52 14.05 8.31 -14.56
N LYS A 53 14.22 7.53 -15.63
CA LYS A 53 14.00 7.98 -17.01
C LYS A 53 12.59 8.54 -17.22
N ALA A 54 11.56 7.85 -16.73
CA ALA A 54 10.18 8.34 -16.81
C ALA A 54 10.01 9.71 -16.13
N THR A 55 10.63 9.90 -14.96
CA THR A 55 10.61 11.19 -14.24
C THR A 55 11.51 12.26 -14.86
N GLU A 56 12.50 11.90 -15.68
CA GLU A 56 13.28 12.86 -16.47
C GLU A 56 12.46 13.37 -17.67
N LEU A 57 11.72 12.47 -18.32
CA LEU A 57 10.83 12.80 -19.44
C LEU A 57 9.61 13.63 -19.01
N ALA A 58 9.03 13.33 -17.84
CA ALA A 58 7.91 14.08 -17.28
C ALA A 58 8.09 14.28 -15.76
N PRO A 59 8.78 15.35 -15.33
CA PRO A 59 9.13 15.59 -13.93
C PRO A 59 7.98 15.72 -12.95
N GLU A 60 6.77 16.02 -13.44
CA GLU A 60 5.55 16.23 -12.66
C GLU A 60 4.50 15.11 -12.86
N ASN A 61 4.83 14.08 -13.64
CA ASN A 61 3.92 12.95 -13.81
C ASN A 61 3.80 12.16 -12.50
N VAL A 62 2.63 12.26 -11.87
CA VAL A 62 2.33 11.66 -10.56
C VAL A 62 2.53 10.15 -10.59
N SER A 63 2.09 9.46 -11.64
CA SER A 63 2.24 8.01 -11.77
C SER A 63 3.71 7.59 -11.82
N SER A 64 4.55 8.31 -12.58
CA SER A 64 5.99 8.07 -12.62
C SER A 64 6.67 8.32 -11.27
N LEU A 65 6.30 9.39 -10.57
CA LEU A 65 6.84 9.72 -9.26
C LEU A 65 6.44 8.70 -8.18
N VAL A 66 5.18 8.26 -8.19
CA VAL A 66 4.68 7.19 -7.30
C VAL A 66 5.42 5.89 -7.58
N PHE A 67 5.56 5.51 -8.85
CA PHE A 67 6.26 4.27 -9.17
C PHE A 67 7.75 4.36 -8.81
N ARG A 68 8.40 5.51 -9.03
CA ARG A 68 9.77 5.74 -8.56
C ARG A 68 9.89 5.60 -7.05
N ALA A 69 8.91 6.10 -6.29
CA ALA A 69 8.90 5.95 -4.83
C ALA A 69 8.85 4.47 -4.41
N ILE A 70 7.96 3.68 -5.03
CA ILE A 70 7.83 2.24 -4.75
C ILE A 70 9.09 1.48 -5.14
N ALA A 71 9.64 1.74 -6.33
CA ALA A 71 10.86 1.09 -6.78
C ALA A 71 12.07 1.44 -5.90
N ALA A 72 12.17 2.70 -5.47
CA ALA A 72 13.20 3.14 -4.54
C ALA A 72 13.06 2.47 -3.17
N GLU A 73 11.85 2.38 -2.61
CA GLU A 73 11.56 1.68 -1.35
C GLU A 73 12.05 0.23 -1.41
N LYS A 74 11.67 -0.49 -2.48
CA LYS A 74 12.05 -1.90 -2.66
C LYS A 74 13.52 -2.11 -3.01
N ALA A 75 14.19 -1.08 -3.54
CA ALA A 75 15.63 -1.10 -3.79
C ALA A 75 16.46 -0.70 -2.54
N GLY A 76 15.81 -0.35 -1.41
CA GLY A 76 16.48 0.09 -0.18
C GLY A 76 16.85 1.59 -0.15
N GLU A 77 16.44 2.35 -1.17
CA GLU A 77 16.73 3.77 -1.34
C GLU A 77 15.66 4.63 -0.64
N ARG A 78 15.62 4.57 0.70
CA ARG A 78 14.53 5.14 1.51
C ARG A 78 14.33 6.64 1.32
N ASP A 79 15.39 7.43 1.33
CA ASP A 79 15.30 8.89 1.20
C ASP A 79 14.75 9.30 -0.17
N LEU A 80 15.19 8.60 -1.22
CA LEU A 80 14.68 8.79 -2.58
C LEU A 80 13.21 8.40 -2.68
N ALA A 81 12.79 7.34 -1.97
CA ALA A 81 11.38 6.92 -1.93
C ALA A 81 10.50 8.02 -1.34
N VAL A 82 10.88 8.53 -0.16
CA VAL A 82 10.18 9.62 0.52
C VAL A 82 10.16 10.88 -0.33
N SER A 83 11.31 11.30 -0.88
CA SER A 83 11.41 12.48 -1.76
C SER A 83 10.49 12.36 -2.98
N SER A 84 10.47 11.20 -3.64
CA SER A 84 9.63 10.96 -4.82
C SER A 84 8.15 10.97 -4.49
N ALA A 85 7.73 10.35 -3.38
CA ALA A 85 6.35 10.36 -2.94
C ALA A 85 5.91 11.78 -2.49
N THR A 86 6.81 12.52 -1.84
CA THR A 86 6.56 13.93 -1.45
C THR A 86 6.36 14.80 -2.68
N LYS A 87 7.20 14.63 -3.71
CA LYS A 87 7.03 15.34 -4.98
C LYS A 87 5.72 14.94 -5.68
N ALA A 88 5.35 13.67 -5.66
CA ALA A 88 4.08 13.21 -6.23
C ALA A 88 2.87 13.88 -5.57
N VAL A 89 2.87 14.00 -4.24
CA VAL A 89 1.84 14.73 -3.47
C VAL A 89 1.87 16.23 -3.78
N GLY A 90 3.05 16.82 -3.98
CA GLY A 90 3.19 18.22 -4.39
C GLY A 90 2.61 18.49 -5.78
N CYS A 91 2.78 17.57 -6.73
CA CYS A 91 2.21 17.68 -8.08
C CYS A 91 0.68 17.45 -8.10
N ASN A 92 0.17 16.52 -7.28
CA ASN A 92 -1.27 16.32 -7.12
C ASN A 92 -1.63 15.90 -5.69
N PRO A 93 -2.10 16.84 -4.86
CA PRO A 93 -2.52 16.55 -3.49
C PRO A 93 -3.70 15.58 -3.37
N ASP A 94 -4.54 15.47 -4.40
CA ASP A 94 -5.74 14.61 -4.41
C ASP A 94 -5.50 13.25 -5.09
N SER A 95 -4.23 12.91 -5.36
CA SER A 95 -3.86 11.58 -5.82
C SER A 95 -3.87 10.58 -4.66
N PHE A 96 -4.83 9.65 -4.68
CA PHE A 96 -4.89 8.55 -3.71
C PHE A 96 -3.57 7.78 -3.64
N SER A 97 -3.00 7.41 -4.79
CA SER A 97 -1.78 6.60 -4.84
C SER A 97 -0.57 7.34 -4.29
N ALA A 98 -0.49 8.66 -4.48
CA ALA A 98 0.56 9.51 -3.90
C ALA A 98 0.40 9.64 -2.38
N GLN A 99 -0.81 9.98 -1.90
CA GLN A 99 -1.10 10.11 -0.47
C GLN A 99 -0.89 8.79 0.28
N TYR A 100 -1.40 7.67 -0.25
CA TYR A 100 -1.22 6.36 0.35
C TYR A 100 0.26 5.94 0.38
N THR A 101 0.99 6.17 -0.71
CA THR A 101 2.42 5.83 -0.77
C THR A 101 3.24 6.66 0.20
N LEU A 102 3.00 7.96 0.28
CA LEU A 102 3.68 8.84 1.24
C LEU A 102 3.38 8.43 2.68
N GLY A 103 2.10 8.22 3.00
CA GLY A 103 1.66 7.79 4.32
C GLY A 103 2.26 6.44 4.74
N ARG A 104 2.35 5.48 3.81
CA ARG A 104 2.99 4.18 4.05
C ARG A 104 4.50 4.28 4.25
N LEU A 105 5.19 5.17 3.55
CA LEU A 105 6.63 5.36 3.75
C LEU A 105 6.93 6.01 5.11
N TYR A 106 6.09 6.96 5.53
CA TYR A 106 6.19 7.58 6.85
C TYR A 106 5.80 6.64 7.98
N SER A 107 4.86 5.70 7.76
CA SER A 107 4.42 4.76 8.80
C SER A 107 5.50 3.79 9.26
N THR A 108 6.65 3.73 8.61
CA THR A 108 7.77 2.87 9.03
C THR A 108 8.81 3.61 9.87
N ASP A 109 8.60 4.89 10.20
CA ASP A 109 9.46 5.69 11.05
C ASP A 109 8.63 6.33 12.18
N PRO A 110 8.87 5.97 13.46
CA PRO A 110 8.14 6.53 14.60
C PRO A 110 8.16 8.05 14.69
N THR A 111 9.22 8.69 14.20
CA THR A 111 9.34 10.15 14.21
C THR A 111 8.40 10.82 13.21
N ARG A 112 7.89 10.06 12.23
CA ARG A 112 7.05 10.51 11.11
C ARG A 112 5.58 10.07 11.22
N TYR A 113 5.17 9.49 12.35
CA TYR A 113 3.82 8.94 12.49
C TYR A 113 2.70 9.98 12.35
N ALA A 114 2.93 11.22 12.79
CA ALA A 114 1.94 12.29 12.61
C ALA A 114 1.72 12.60 11.12
N GLU A 115 2.78 12.66 10.32
CA GLU A 115 2.66 12.88 8.88
C GLU A 115 2.11 11.65 8.16
N ALA A 116 2.43 10.44 8.63
CA ALA A 116 1.80 9.22 8.14
C ALA A 116 0.28 9.28 8.32
N MET A 117 -0.20 9.63 9.52
CA MET A 117 -1.64 9.79 9.79
C MET A 117 -2.27 10.83 8.87
N ASN A 118 -1.64 11.99 8.68
CA ASN A 118 -2.17 13.05 7.81
C ASN A 118 -2.32 12.59 6.34
N ALA A 119 -1.30 11.94 5.78
CA ALA A 119 -1.34 11.44 4.41
C ALA A 119 -2.35 10.29 4.26
N LEU A 120 -2.40 9.36 5.22
CA LEU A 120 -3.35 8.24 5.21
C LEU A 120 -4.80 8.69 5.41
N LEU A 121 -5.05 9.73 6.22
CA LEU A 121 -6.38 10.32 6.35
C LEU A 121 -6.85 10.94 5.04
N LYS A 122 -5.96 11.63 4.31
CA LYS A 122 -6.27 12.14 2.96
C LYS A 122 -6.55 11.00 1.98
N ALA A 123 -5.71 9.97 1.97
CA ALA A 123 -5.93 8.77 1.14
C ALA A 123 -7.28 8.11 1.44
N LEU A 124 -7.63 7.96 2.72
CA LEU A 124 -8.89 7.35 3.13
C LEU A 124 -10.10 8.21 2.73
N ARG A 125 -9.98 9.55 2.77
CA ARG A 125 -11.05 10.44 2.26
C ARG A 125 -11.27 10.29 0.76
N LEU A 126 -10.19 10.12 -0.01
CA LEU A 126 -10.25 9.92 -1.46
C LEU A 126 -10.82 8.55 -1.85
N LYS A 127 -10.57 7.52 -1.04
CA LYS A 127 -11.15 6.17 -1.20
C LYS A 127 -11.61 5.60 0.14
N GLN A 128 -12.85 5.93 0.50
CA GLN A 128 -13.44 5.59 1.80
C GLN A 128 -13.56 4.08 2.05
N ASN A 129 -13.60 3.28 0.98
CA ASN A 129 -13.73 1.82 1.07
C ASN A 129 -12.37 1.09 0.97
N ASP A 130 -11.24 1.80 0.98
CA ASP A 130 -9.92 1.16 0.92
C ASP A 130 -9.51 0.59 2.28
N THR A 131 -9.76 -0.71 2.46
CA THR A 131 -9.45 -1.44 3.70
C THR A 131 -7.97 -1.36 4.09
N ASN A 132 -7.05 -1.37 3.12
CA ASN A 132 -5.62 -1.31 3.38
C ASN A 132 -5.21 0.02 4.02
N THR A 133 -5.73 1.13 3.50
CA THR A 133 -5.51 2.47 4.06
C THR A 133 -6.09 2.57 5.47
N LEU A 134 -7.32 2.07 5.68
CA LEU A 134 -7.95 2.07 7.01
C LEU A 134 -7.12 1.27 8.03
N VAL A 135 -6.71 0.06 7.67
CA VAL A 135 -5.89 -0.80 8.53
C VAL A 135 -4.55 -0.14 8.85
N LEU A 136 -3.85 0.39 7.83
CA LEU A 136 -2.57 1.05 8.02
C LEU A 136 -2.68 2.30 8.91
N LEU A 137 -3.73 3.11 8.70
CA LEU A 137 -4.01 4.29 9.53
C LEU A 137 -4.26 3.90 10.99
N CYS A 138 -5.07 2.86 11.24
CA CYS A 138 -5.30 2.35 12.59
C CYS A 138 -4.00 1.82 13.22
N ASN A 139 -3.20 1.06 12.47
CA ASN A 139 -1.93 0.53 12.95
C ASN A 139 -0.95 1.65 13.36
N VAL A 140 -0.85 2.72 12.57
CA VAL A 140 -0.05 3.89 12.93
C VAL A 140 -0.58 4.52 14.21
N ALA A 141 -1.89 4.73 14.33
CA ALA A 141 -2.49 5.30 15.53
C ALA A 141 -2.22 4.45 16.78
N VAL A 142 -2.24 3.11 16.68
CA VAL A 142 -1.88 2.19 17.77
C VAL A 142 -0.39 2.25 18.08
N ALA A 143 0.46 2.25 17.05
CA ALA A 143 1.91 2.30 17.20
C ALA A 143 2.43 3.59 17.84
N MET A 144 1.73 4.72 17.63
CA MET A 144 2.01 5.98 18.31
C MET A 144 1.87 5.91 19.84
N ARG A 145 1.13 4.91 20.38
CA ARG A 145 0.86 4.76 21.82
C ARG A 145 0.34 6.04 22.51
N SER A 146 -0.37 6.86 21.75
CA SER A 146 -0.95 8.11 22.26
C SER A 146 -2.19 7.82 23.09
N ASN A 147 -2.43 8.62 24.13
CA ASN A 147 -3.70 8.57 24.88
C ASN A 147 -4.91 8.97 24.01
N GLN A 148 -4.67 9.56 22.83
CA GLN A 148 -5.71 9.95 21.88
C GLN A 148 -6.10 8.82 20.92
N THR A 149 -5.39 7.68 20.90
CA THR A 149 -5.64 6.60 19.94
C THR A 149 -7.06 6.06 20.03
N LEU A 150 -7.58 5.80 21.23
CA LEU A 150 -8.97 5.33 21.38
C LEU A 150 -9.97 6.37 20.89
N THR A 151 -9.77 7.64 21.24
CA THR A 151 -10.62 8.75 20.78
C THR A 151 -10.67 8.80 19.26
N PHE A 152 -9.51 8.65 18.60
CA PHE A 152 -9.41 8.60 17.15
C PHE A 152 -10.17 7.41 16.54
N LEU A 153 -9.95 6.19 17.04
CA LEU A 153 -10.62 4.98 16.54
C LEU A 153 -12.14 5.05 16.75
N MET A 154 -12.59 5.60 17.88
CA MET A 154 -14.00 5.80 18.17
C MET A 154 -14.62 6.90 17.32
N ALA A 155 -13.86 7.95 16.96
CA ALA A 155 -14.30 8.95 15.99
C ALA A 155 -14.53 8.32 14.62
N LEU A 156 -13.61 7.48 14.13
CA LEU A 156 -13.82 6.72 12.89
C LEU A 156 -15.09 5.86 12.98
N LYS A 157 -15.29 5.14 14.09
CA LYS A 157 -16.46 4.28 14.29
C LYS A 157 -17.80 5.03 14.32
N ARG A 158 -17.80 6.35 14.56
CA ARG A 158 -19.02 7.17 14.52
C ARG A 158 -19.41 7.58 13.10
N LEU A 159 -18.48 7.48 12.15
CA LEU A 159 -18.77 7.78 10.76
C LEU A 159 -19.58 6.62 10.14
N PRO A 160 -20.69 6.89 9.42
CA PRO A 160 -21.60 5.85 8.93
C PRO A 160 -20.94 4.76 8.06
N GLU A 161 -19.92 5.14 7.30
CA GLU A 161 -19.16 4.27 6.39
C GLU A 161 -18.31 3.25 7.17
N PHE A 162 -17.85 3.62 8.36
CA PHE A 162 -17.00 2.78 9.20
C PHE A 162 -17.69 2.15 10.40
N ALA A 163 -18.91 2.56 10.76
CA ALA A 163 -19.60 2.13 11.98
C ALA A 163 -19.64 0.60 12.17
N ASN A 164 -19.90 -0.12 11.06
CA ASN A 164 -19.96 -1.58 11.00
C ASN A 164 -18.81 -2.20 10.18
N ASN A 165 -17.74 -1.44 9.91
CA ASN A 165 -16.63 -1.94 9.11
C ASN A 165 -15.88 -3.04 9.87
N PRO A 166 -15.76 -4.25 9.30
CA PRO A 166 -15.15 -5.39 9.99
C PRO A 166 -13.66 -5.17 10.26
N ALA A 167 -12.93 -4.50 9.36
CA ALA A 167 -11.52 -4.19 9.56
C ALA A 167 -11.31 -3.21 10.72
N LEU A 168 -12.13 -2.16 10.84
CA LEU A 168 -12.05 -1.24 11.99
C LEU A 168 -12.31 -1.95 13.32
N ASN A 169 -13.32 -2.84 13.37
CA ASN A 169 -13.58 -3.63 14.58
C ASN A 169 -12.43 -4.59 14.90
N ASN A 170 -11.80 -5.20 13.88
CA ASN A 170 -10.59 -6.00 14.09
C ASN A 170 -9.45 -5.16 14.69
N GLN A 171 -9.24 -3.94 14.18
CA GLN A 171 -8.20 -3.04 14.70
C GLN A 171 -8.50 -2.53 16.12
N LEU A 172 -9.77 -2.30 16.46
CA LEU A 172 -10.18 -2.05 17.84
C LEU A 172 -9.86 -3.24 18.75
N GLY A 173 -10.08 -4.47 18.27
CA GLY A 173 -9.68 -5.68 18.99
C GLY A 173 -8.18 -5.70 19.31
N VAL A 174 -7.34 -5.45 18.30
CA VAL A 174 -5.87 -5.34 18.46
C VAL A 174 -5.49 -4.23 19.45
N TYR A 175 -6.12 -3.05 19.33
CA TYR A 175 -5.91 -1.95 20.27
C TYR A 175 -6.23 -2.37 21.70
N TYR A 176 -7.40 -2.95 21.96
CA TYR A 176 -7.80 -3.36 23.31
C TYR A 176 -6.90 -4.44 23.89
N VAL A 177 -6.40 -5.39 23.08
CA VAL A 177 -5.36 -6.34 23.51
C VAL A 177 -4.11 -5.60 23.97
N SER A 178 -3.63 -4.60 23.22
CA SER A 178 -2.44 -3.81 23.58
C SER A 178 -2.61 -3.01 24.88
N ARG A 179 -3.86 -2.79 25.31
CA ARG A 179 -4.21 -2.11 26.56
C ARG A 179 -4.60 -3.07 27.69
N GLY A 180 -4.64 -4.38 27.44
CA GLY A 180 -5.06 -5.40 28.41
C GLY A 180 -6.58 -5.49 28.64
N ASP A 181 -7.40 -4.77 27.87
CA ASP A 181 -8.86 -4.83 27.98
C ASP A 181 -9.40 -6.00 27.14
N TYR A 182 -9.27 -7.22 27.67
CA TYR A 182 -9.64 -8.43 26.94
C TYR A 182 -11.14 -8.56 26.71
N GLU A 183 -11.99 -7.97 27.56
CA GLU A 183 -13.44 -8.00 27.35
C GLU A 183 -13.86 -7.09 26.18
N ALA A 184 -13.31 -5.89 26.07
CA ALA A 184 -13.52 -5.04 24.91
C ALA A 184 -12.91 -5.64 23.64
N ALA A 185 -11.72 -6.25 23.74
CA ALA A 185 -11.09 -6.95 22.63
C ALA A 185 -11.98 -8.08 22.10
N LYS A 186 -12.52 -8.92 23.00
CA LYS A 186 -13.43 -10.02 22.64
C LYS A 186 -14.65 -9.51 21.89
N ARG A 187 -15.31 -8.46 22.39
CA ARG A 187 -16.46 -7.85 21.71
C ARG A 187 -16.09 -7.34 20.31
N ALA A 188 -14.95 -6.68 20.18
CA ALA A 188 -14.50 -6.11 18.91
C ALA A 188 -14.16 -7.20 17.87
N PHE A 189 -13.43 -8.24 18.25
CA PHE A 189 -13.11 -9.37 17.36
C PHE A 189 -14.36 -10.15 16.94
N LEU A 190 -15.27 -10.43 17.87
CA LEU A 190 -16.53 -11.11 17.54
C LEU A 190 -17.40 -10.24 16.63
N ALA A 191 -17.46 -8.93 16.85
CA ALA A 191 -18.17 -8.02 15.95
C ALA A 191 -17.55 -8.02 14.54
N ALA A 192 -16.22 -7.97 14.43
CA ALA A 192 -15.52 -8.07 13.15
C ALA A 192 -15.83 -9.39 12.43
N CYS A 193 -15.66 -10.52 13.12
CA CYS A 193 -15.88 -11.85 12.56
C CYS A 193 -17.35 -12.11 12.21
N SER A 194 -18.30 -11.54 12.95
CA SER A 194 -19.73 -11.66 12.62
C SER A 194 -20.11 -10.94 11.33
N ARG A 195 -19.36 -9.89 10.97
CA ARG A 195 -19.60 -9.08 9.77
C ARG A 195 -18.87 -9.61 8.54
N ASP A 196 -17.69 -10.17 8.73
CA ASP A 196 -16.90 -10.76 7.65
C ASP A 196 -16.21 -12.04 8.13
N SER A 197 -16.99 -13.11 8.20
CA SER A 197 -16.52 -14.44 8.62
C SER A 197 -15.69 -15.13 7.54
N ASN A 198 -15.57 -14.56 6.34
CA ASN A 198 -14.83 -15.15 5.22
C ASN A 198 -13.46 -14.51 5.02
N ASN A 199 -13.12 -13.50 5.83
CA ASN A 199 -11.81 -12.87 5.84
C ASN A 199 -10.82 -13.65 6.70
N PRO A 200 -9.79 -14.28 6.11
CA PRO A 200 -8.84 -15.12 6.85
C PRO A 200 -8.11 -14.36 7.95
N GLU A 201 -7.79 -13.08 7.74
CA GLU A 201 -7.06 -12.26 8.72
C GLU A 201 -7.91 -12.00 9.98
N ILE A 202 -9.20 -11.69 9.80
CA ILE A 202 -10.12 -11.46 10.93
C ILE A 202 -10.34 -12.76 11.72
N VAL A 203 -10.55 -13.88 11.02
CA VAL A 203 -10.76 -15.18 11.64
C VAL A 203 -9.50 -15.62 12.39
N PHE A 204 -8.32 -15.44 11.81
CA PHE A 204 -7.04 -15.77 12.45
C PHE A 204 -6.78 -14.92 13.70
N ASN A 205 -7.01 -13.61 13.63
CA ASN A 205 -6.87 -12.71 14.78
C ASN A 205 -7.85 -13.06 15.90
N THR A 206 -9.10 -13.40 15.54
CA THR A 206 -10.11 -13.86 16.50
C THR A 206 -9.70 -15.19 17.14
N ALA A 207 -9.20 -16.16 16.36
CA ALA A 207 -8.72 -17.44 16.86
C ALA A 207 -7.55 -17.27 17.83
N THR A 208 -6.56 -16.47 17.44
CA THR A 208 -5.37 -16.17 18.26
C THR A 208 -5.76 -15.45 19.55
N PHE A 209 -6.71 -14.51 19.48
CA PHE A 209 -7.23 -13.85 20.67
C PHE A 209 -7.90 -14.85 21.63
N MET A 210 -8.78 -15.71 21.11
CA MET A 210 -9.47 -16.73 21.91
C MET A 210 -8.48 -17.71 22.57
N GLU A 211 -7.43 -18.12 21.84
CA GLU A 211 -6.39 -18.99 22.37
C GLU A 211 -5.60 -18.34 23.52
N ARG A 212 -5.16 -17.10 23.33
CA ARG A 212 -4.16 -16.47 24.21
C ARG A 212 -4.76 -15.75 25.41
N TYR A 213 -5.95 -15.19 25.25
CA TYR A 213 -6.51 -14.22 26.20
C TYR A 213 -7.89 -14.63 26.73
N THR A 214 -8.36 -15.83 26.39
CA THR A 214 -9.60 -16.37 26.96
C THR A 214 -9.37 -17.78 27.48
N ASN A 215 -10.16 -18.20 28.47
CA ASN A 215 -10.14 -19.58 28.96
C ASN A 215 -10.92 -20.55 28.05
N SER A 216 -11.23 -20.16 26.80
CA SER A 216 -12.06 -20.95 25.89
C SER A 216 -11.25 -21.60 24.77
N LYS A 217 -10.54 -22.69 25.12
CA LYS A 217 -9.83 -23.53 24.13
C LYS A 217 -10.75 -24.03 23.02
N MET A 218 -12.02 -24.33 23.35
CA MET A 218 -13.02 -24.79 22.37
C MET A 218 -13.30 -23.71 21.31
N ASN A 219 -13.49 -22.45 21.72
CA ASN A 219 -13.72 -21.36 20.78
C ASN A 219 -12.49 -21.16 19.87
N ALA A 220 -11.29 -21.18 20.44
CA ALA A 220 -10.06 -21.09 19.66
C ALA A 220 -9.97 -22.20 18.60
N LYS A 221 -10.22 -23.46 18.97
CA LYS A 221 -10.26 -24.60 18.03
C LYS A 221 -11.28 -24.39 16.91
N ASN A 222 -12.49 -23.92 17.24
CA ASN A 222 -13.53 -23.70 16.25
C ASN A 222 -13.13 -22.63 15.23
N PHE A 223 -12.56 -21.51 15.69
CA PHE A 223 -12.07 -20.48 14.77
C PHE A 223 -10.86 -20.94 13.94
N TYR A 224 -9.93 -21.71 14.51
CA TYR A 224 -8.80 -22.26 13.75
C TYR A 224 -9.25 -23.26 12.68
N ARG A 225 -10.19 -24.15 12.99
CA ARG A 225 -10.79 -25.05 12.00
C ARG A 225 -11.51 -24.25 10.91
N HIS A 226 -12.21 -23.18 11.28
CA HIS A 226 -12.84 -22.29 10.31
C HIS A 226 -11.81 -21.61 9.41
N TYR A 227 -10.74 -21.07 9.98
CA TYR A 227 -9.63 -20.47 9.24
C TYR A 227 -9.02 -21.45 8.23
N LEU A 228 -8.71 -22.69 8.63
CA LEU A 228 -8.15 -23.71 7.74
C LEU A 228 -9.06 -24.01 6.54
N ARG A 229 -10.39 -24.00 6.74
CA ARG A 229 -11.35 -24.15 5.64
C ARG A 229 -11.33 -22.98 4.66
N LEU A 230 -11.11 -21.75 5.15
CA LEU A 230 -11.06 -20.56 4.28
C LEU A 230 -9.83 -20.54 3.37
N ILE A 231 -8.73 -21.17 3.80
CA ILE A 231 -7.42 -21.11 3.14
C ILE A 231 -6.99 -22.44 2.50
N SER A 232 -7.87 -23.45 2.43
CA SER A 232 -7.55 -24.83 1.98
C SER A 232 -6.84 -24.87 0.63
N ASP A 233 -7.28 -24.04 -0.30
CA ASP A 233 -6.80 -24.06 -1.70
C ASP A 233 -6.00 -22.81 -2.06
N ARG A 234 -5.49 -22.10 -1.04
CA ARG A 234 -4.78 -20.83 -1.21
C ARG A 234 -3.28 -21.01 -0.88
N PRO A 235 -2.41 -21.20 -1.89
CA PRO A 235 -0.99 -21.51 -1.67
C PRO A 235 -0.24 -20.41 -0.91
N GLU A 236 -0.67 -19.15 -1.04
CA GLU A 236 -0.10 -18.02 -0.33
C GLU A 236 -0.25 -18.11 1.21
N TYR A 237 -1.11 -18.99 1.71
CA TYR A 237 -1.30 -19.23 3.14
C TYR A 237 -0.63 -20.52 3.65
N ALA A 238 0.17 -21.23 2.83
CA ALA A 238 0.77 -22.52 3.22
C ALA A 238 1.50 -22.47 4.58
N ALA A 239 2.41 -21.50 4.77
CA ALA A 239 3.14 -21.35 6.04
C ALA A 239 2.21 -21.06 7.24
N ARG A 240 1.16 -20.26 7.04
CA ARG A 240 0.17 -19.99 8.10
C ARG A 240 -0.70 -21.22 8.39
N ARG A 241 -0.92 -22.10 7.41
CA ARG A 241 -1.66 -23.36 7.59
C ARG A 241 -0.91 -24.28 8.56
N ASP A 242 0.37 -24.50 8.30
CA ASP A 242 1.25 -25.33 9.14
C ASP A 242 1.29 -24.80 10.58
N GLU A 243 1.39 -23.48 10.74
CA GLU A 243 1.34 -22.82 12.05
C GLU A 243 0.03 -23.11 12.79
N VAL A 244 -1.11 -22.97 12.11
CA VAL A 244 -2.43 -23.17 12.72
C VAL A 244 -2.68 -24.63 13.06
N GLU A 245 -2.24 -25.57 12.23
CA GLU A 245 -2.31 -27.00 12.51
C GLU A 245 -1.50 -27.38 13.76
N ALA A 246 -0.28 -26.85 13.90
CA ALA A 246 0.54 -27.04 15.10
C ALA A 246 -0.09 -26.41 16.36
N ARG A 247 -0.75 -25.24 16.25
CA ARG A 247 -1.53 -24.65 17.34
C ARG A 247 -2.72 -25.54 17.73
N LEU A 248 -3.45 -26.08 16.76
CA LEU A 248 -4.59 -26.98 17.00
C LEU A 248 -4.18 -28.26 17.75
N GLN A 249 -3.04 -28.86 17.38
CA GLN A 249 -2.51 -30.04 18.07
C GLN A 249 -2.21 -29.77 19.55
N ARG A 250 -1.63 -28.62 19.88
CA ARG A 250 -1.33 -28.21 21.27
C ARG A 250 -2.57 -27.89 22.12
N LEU A 251 -3.70 -27.61 21.48
CA LEU A 251 -4.96 -27.33 22.17
C LEU A 251 -5.74 -28.60 22.55
N ASN A 252 -5.38 -29.76 21.99
CA ASN A 252 -5.92 -31.08 22.34
C ASN A 252 -5.33 -31.58 23.66
#